data_AF-A0A944F5X5-F1
#
_entry.id   AF-A0A944F5X5-F1
#
_cell.length_a   1.000
_cell.length_b   1.000
_cell.length_c   1.000
_cell.angle_alpha   90.00
_cell.angle_beta   90.00
_cell.angle_gamma   90.00
#
_symmetry.space_group_name_H-M   'P 1'
#
loop_
_entity.id
_entity.type
_entity.pdbx_description
1 polymer ?
#
loop_
_entity_poly.entity_id
_entity_poly.type
_entity_poly.pdbx_seq_one_letter_code
_entity_poly.pdbx_strand_id
1 'polypeptide(L)'
;MTSSTTTSAAAAPAEPDWLAEIRDRAQTATDEPFHVTDCEGDLSVWRQSALTHVVRDTDGQITGWSTPPSYKVTDHVIEINLVTWDDGEDPLDDQRRSDIHGLVTARDQDVPRLLAHIDQLHQRLARAELPCPASRTWPQANR
;
A
#
# COMPACT_ATOMS: atom_id res chain seq x y z
N MET A 1 7.87 -17.95 53.43
CA MET A 1 6.87 -18.15 52.37
C MET A 1 6.95 -16.95 51.44
N THR A 2 7.69 -17.08 50.34
CA THR A 2 7.90 -16.01 49.36
C THR A 2 6.85 -16.12 48.26
N SER A 3 5.84 -15.26 48.30
CA SER A 3 4.85 -15.16 47.22
C SER A 3 5.50 -14.50 46.01
N SER A 4 5.63 -15.26 44.93
CA SER A 4 6.02 -14.74 43.62
C SER A 4 4.75 -14.26 42.92
N THR A 5 4.62 -12.95 42.74
CA THR A 5 3.55 -12.37 41.92
C THR A 5 3.98 -12.51 40.46
N THR A 6 3.35 -13.43 39.73
CA THR A 6 3.51 -13.54 38.28
C THR A 6 2.73 -12.39 37.64
N THR A 7 3.44 -11.38 37.13
CA THR A 7 2.86 -10.35 36.28
C THR A 7 2.48 -10.98 34.94
N SER A 8 1.18 -11.20 34.73
CA SER A 8 0.61 -11.56 33.44
C SER A 8 0.84 -10.42 32.47
N ALA A 9 1.69 -10.62 31.46
CA ALA A 9 1.78 -9.72 30.32
C ALA A 9 0.41 -9.69 29.64
N ALA A 10 -0.22 -8.52 29.59
CA ALA A 10 -1.45 -8.32 28.82
C ALA A 10 -1.12 -8.60 27.35
N ALA A 11 -1.62 -9.72 26.82
CA ALA A 11 -1.55 -10.02 25.41
C ALA A 11 -2.29 -8.91 24.65
N ALA A 12 -1.63 -8.29 23.68
CA ALA A 12 -2.30 -7.39 22.76
C ALA A 12 -3.54 -8.10 22.16
N PRO A 13 -4.66 -7.39 21.95
CA PRO A 13 -5.81 -8.00 21.29
C PRO A 13 -5.37 -8.57 19.94
N ALA A 14 -5.69 -9.84 19.70
CA ALA A 14 -5.38 -10.51 18.45
C ALA A 14 -6.00 -9.70 17.29
N GLU A 15 -5.21 -9.49 16.24
CA GLU A 15 -5.70 -8.85 15.01
C GLU A 15 -6.85 -9.69 14.44
N PRO A 16 -7.95 -9.08 13.98
CA PRO A 16 -9.08 -9.86 13.47
C PRO A 16 -8.68 -10.59 12.19
N ASP A 17 -9.12 -11.84 12.05
CA ASP A 17 -8.71 -12.75 10.96
C ASP A 17 -8.84 -12.13 9.56
N TRP A 18 -9.90 -11.34 9.32
CA TRP A 18 -10.12 -10.67 8.03
C TRP A 18 -9.02 -9.65 7.68
N LEU A 19 -8.42 -9.00 8.67
CA LEU A 19 -7.37 -8.01 8.43
C LEU A 19 -6.04 -8.69 8.10
N ALA A 20 -5.76 -9.82 8.75
CA ALA A 20 -4.63 -10.67 8.39
C ALA A 20 -4.76 -11.19 6.94
N GLU A 21 -5.96 -11.62 6.53
CA GLU A 21 -6.22 -12.02 5.13
C GLU A 21 -6.03 -10.88 4.13
N ILE A 22 -6.50 -9.66 4.45
CA ILE A 22 -6.31 -8.51 3.56
C ILE A 22 -4.82 -8.16 3.45
N ARG A 23 -4.06 -8.18 4.56
CA ARG A 23 -2.62 -7.95 4.53
C ARG A 23 -1.90 -8.97 3.68
N ASP A 24 -2.20 -10.25 3.85
CA ASP A 24 -1.57 -11.34 3.09
C ASP A 24 -1.81 -11.17 1.58
N ARG A 25 -3.06 -10.87 1.19
CA ARG A 25 -3.41 -10.59 -0.21
C ARG A 25 -2.72 -9.34 -0.72
N ALA A 26 -2.72 -8.26 0.06
CA ALA A 26 -2.08 -7.00 -0.32
C ALA A 26 -0.58 -7.19 -0.51
N GLN A 27 0.08 -7.90 0.39
CA GLN A 27 1.52 -8.16 0.36
C GLN A 27 1.89 -9.02 -0.85
N THR A 28 1.17 -10.13 -1.07
CA THR A 28 1.32 -10.96 -2.28
C THR A 28 1.08 -10.15 -3.56
N ALA A 29 0.15 -9.19 -3.51
CA ALA A 29 -0.15 -8.33 -4.64
C ALA A 29 0.84 -7.19 -4.83
N THR A 30 1.62 -6.77 -3.83
CA THR A 30 2.48 -5.55 -3.87
C THR A 30 3.97 -5.83 -3.97
N ASP A 31 4.37 -7.09 -4.25
CA ASP A 31 5.78 -7.44 -4.48
C ASP A 31 6.47 -6.56 -5.54
N GLU A 32 5.68 -5.91 -6.41
CA GLU A 32 6.20 -5.07 -7.46
C GLU A 32 5.20 -3.99 -7.95
N PRO A 33 5.62 -2.72 -8.11
CA PRO A 33 4.81 -1.66 -8.70
C PRO A 33 4.41 -1.96 -10.15
N PHE A 34 3.32 -1.34 -10.59
CA PHE A 34 2.95 -1.28 -12.00
C PHE A 34 3.38 0.04 -12.64
N HIS A 35 3.57 0.00 -13.95
CA HIS A 35 3.82 1.15 -14.79
C HIS A 35 2.76 1.19 -15.90
N VAL A 36 2.09 2.34 -16.03
CA VAL A 36 1.07 2.55 -17.06
C VAL A 36 1.70 3.31 -18.22
N THR A 37 1.42 2.87 -19.43
CA THR A 37 1.83 3.51 -20.67
C THR A 37 0.59 3.78 -21.51
N ASP A 38 0.44 5.02 -21.97
CA ASP A 38 -0.58 5.42 -22.93
C ASP A 38 0.13 6.08 -24.10
N CYS A 39 0.24 5.38 -25.22
CA CYS A 39 1.01 5.83 -26.37
C CYS A 39 0.40 5.31 -27.67
N GLU A 40 0.17 6.20 -28.64
CA GLU A 40 -0.34 5.85 -29.98
C GLU A 40 -1.65 5.01 -29.95
N GLY A 41 -2.49 5.20 -28.92
CA GLY A 41 -3.74 4.47 -28.75
C GLY A 41 -3.58 3.09 -28.10
N ASP A 42 -2.40 2.75 -27.57
CA ASP A 42 -2.20 1.57 -26.72
C ASP A 42 -2.08 1.98 -25.25
N LEU A 43 -3.09 1.61 -24.47
CA LEU A 43 -3.08 1.71 -23.02
C LEU A 43 -2.64 0.37 -22.41
N SER A 44 -1.44 0.35 -21.86
CA SER A 44 -0.77 -0.85 -21.39
C SER A 44 -0.30 -0.72 -19.95
N VAL A 45 -0.39 -1.82 -19.20
CA VAL A 45 0.05 -1.92 -17.80
C VAL A 45 1.13 -2.97 -17.68
N TRP A 46 2.30 -2.55 -17.21
CA TRP A 46 3.50 -3.36 -17.07
C TRP A 46 3.87 -3.56 -15.62
N ARG A 47 4.42 -4.74 -15.32
CA ARG A 47 5.29 -4.94 -14.16
C ARG A 47 6.54 -4.10 -14.31
N GLN A 48 6.86 -3.29 -13.30
CA GLN A 48 7.92 -2.30 -13.45
C GLN A 48 9.33 -2.91 -13.63
N SER A 49 9.57 -4.10 -13.12
CA SER A 49 10.78 -4.93 -13.27
C SER A 49 10.93 -5.56 -14.64
N ALA A 50 9.85 -5.63 -15.42
CA ALA A 50 9.91 -6.04 -16.81
C ALA A 50 10.50 -4.94 -17.70
N LEU A 51 10.40 -3.68 -17.29
CA LEU A 51 10.95 -2.55 -18.02
C LEU A 51 12.48 -2.56 -17.99
N THR A 52 13.09 -2.17 -19.09
CA THR A 52 14.53 -2.01 -19.24
C THR A 52 14.88 -0.53 -19.39
N HIS A 53 16.14 -0.16 -19.12
CA HIS A 53 16.64 1.22 -19.28
C HIS A 53 15.77 2.28 -18.57
N VAL A 54 15.26 1.96 -17.38
CA VAL A 54 14.39 2.86 -16.60
C VAL A 54 15.16 4.10 -16.16
N VAL A 55 14.66 5.27 -16.54
CA VAL A 55 15.08 6.60 -16.11
C VAL A 55 13.97 7.19 -15.25
N ARG A 56 14.36 7.77 -14.12
CA ARG A 56 13.44 8.43 -13.20
C ARG A 56 13.81 9.89 -13.01
N ASP A 57 12.80 10.72 -12.74
CA ASP A 57 13.01 12.09 -12.30
C ASP A 57 13.37 12.19 -10.81
N THR A 58 13.47 13.43 -10.32
CA THR A 58 13.77 13.73 -8.91
C THR A 58 12.70 13.28 -7.93
N ASP A 59 11.48 13.11 -8.41
CA ASP A 59 10.33 12.65 -7.62
C ASP A 59 10.17 11.12 -7.68
N GLY A 60 11.06 10.44 -8.41
CA GLY A 60 11.08 8.99 -8.57
C GLY A 60 10.10 8.48 -9.62
N GLN A 61 9.42 9.35 -10.38
CA GLN A 61 8.53 8.94 -11.45
C GLN A 61 9.33 8.48 -12.67
N ILE A 62 8.83 7.47 -13.38
CA ILE A 62 9.48 6.97 -14.59
C ILE A 62 9.25 7.98 -15.72
N THR A 63 10.33 8.54 -16.24
CA THR A 63 10.32 9.48 -17.36
C THR A 63 10.90 8.92 -18.65
N GLY A 64 11.61 7.78 -18.57
CA GLY A 64 12.12 7.06 -19.72
C GLY A 64 12.24 5.58 -19.41
N TRP A 65 12.03 4.72 -20.40
CA TRP A 65 12.08 3.28 -20.26
C TRP A 65 12.12 2.62 -21.64
N SER A 66 12.30 1.31 -21.69
CA SER A 66 12.17 0.50 -22.90
C SER A 66 11.55 -0.85 -22.56
N THR A 67 10.70 -1.40 -23.43
CA THR A 67 10.24 -2.78 -23.30
C THR A 67 11.40 -3.75 -23.55
N PRO A 68 11.40 -4.94 -22.93
CA PRO A 68 12.35 -5.99 -23.29
C PRO A 68 11.99 -6.53 -24.69
N PRO A 69 12.96 -7.08 -25.44
CA PRO A 69 12.71 -7.65 -26.77
C PRO A 69 11.76 -8.86 -26.76
N SER A 70 11.57 -9.46 -25.58
CA SER A 70 10.56 -10.48 -25.29
C SER A 70 10.16 -10.36 -23.82
N TYR A 71 8.88 -10.52 -23.51
CA TYR A 71 8.37 -10.47 -22.14
C TYR A 71 7.65 -11.77 -21.78
N LYS A 72 7.61 -12.08 -20.48
CA LYS A 72 6.73 -13.16 -20.00
C LYS A 72 5.29 -12.67 -20.07
N VAL A 73 4.35 -13.59 -20.27
CA VAL A 73 2.91 -13.27 -20.25
C VAL A 73 2.48 -12.58 -18.95
N THR A 74 3.21 -12.76 -17.86
CA THR A 74 2.94 -12.14 -16.56
C THR A 74 3.47 -10.71 -16.41
N ASP A 75 4.31 -10.25 -17.34
CA ASP A 75 5.03 -8.98 -17.28
C ASP A 75 4.21 -7.84 -17.88
N HIS A 76 3.43 -8.14 -18.92
CA HIS A 76 2.44 -7.26 -19.52
C HIS A 76 1.06 -7.70 -19.04
N VAL A 77 0.47 -6.92 -18.15
CA VAL A 77 -0.69 -7.36 -17.35
C VAL A 77 -2.00 -7.04 -18.06
N ILE A 78 -2.06 -5.85 -18.68
CA ILE A 78 -3.23 -5.34 -19.38
C ILE A 78 -2.74 -4.65 -20.65
N GLU A 79 -3.45 -4.89 -21.75
CA GLU A 79 -3.29 -4.20 -23.03
C GLU A 79 -4.69 -3.83 -23.54
N ILE A 80 -4.92 -2.55 -23.81
CA ILE A 80 -6.20 -2.04 -24.31
C ILE A 80 -5.89 -1.13 -25.49
N ASN A 81 -6.39 -1.53 -26.67
CA ASN A 81 -6.40 -0.67 -27.84
C ASN A 81 -7.53 0.35 -27.71
N LEU A 82 -7.18 1.62 -27.69
CA LEU A 82 -8.06 2.77 -27.69
C LEU A 82 -8.43 3.14 -29.13
N VAL A 83 -9.63 3.69 -29.30
CA VAL A 83 -10.11 4.21 -30.58
C VAL A 83 -9.44 5.55 -30.87
N THR A 84 -9.31 6.39 -29.85
CA THR A 84 -8.62 7.68 -29.94
C THR A 84 -7.55 7.79 -28.86
N TRP A 85 -6.42 8.38 -29.24
CA TRP A 85 -5.33 8.70 -28.31
C TRP A 85 -5.52 10.07 -27.64
N ASP A 86 -6.38 10.92 -28.19
CA ASP A 86 -6.65 12.27 -27.68
C ASP A 86 -7.72 12.25 -26.58
N ASP A 87 -7.44 12.95 -25.48
CA ASP A 87 -8.36 13.10 -24.34
C ASP A 87 -9.64 13.85 -24.76
N GLY A 88 -10.79 13.34 -24.33
CA GLY A 88 -12.08 13.99 -24.57
C GLY A 88 -12.71 13.70 -25.94
N GLU A 89 -12.03 12.94 -26.81
CA GLU A 89 -12.57 12.55 -28.11
C GLU A 89 -13.53 11.36 -28.02
N ASP A 90 -13.22 10.37 -27.16
CA ASP A 90 -14.06 9.21 -26.91
C ASP A 90 -14.28 8.99 -25.40
N PRO A 91 -15.53 9.11 -24.91
CA PRO A 91 -15.83 8.96 -23.49
C PRO A 91 -15.51 7.58 -22.91
N LEU A 92 -15.51 6.52 -23.74
CA LEU A 92 -15.19 5.17 -23.28
C LEU A 92 -13.68 5.00 -23.11
N ASP A 93 -12.88 5.57 -24.01
CA ASP A 93 -11.42 5.58 -23.88
C ASP A 93 -10.97 6.42 -22.68
N ASP A 94 -11.59 7.59 -22.46
CA ASP A 94 -11.34 8.40 -21.27
C ASP A 94 -11.70 7.66 -19.98
N GLN A 95 -12.83 6.94 -19.97
CA GLN A 95 -13.20 6.11 -18.84
C GLN A 95 -12.19 4.98 -18.60
N ARG A 96 -11.70 4.33 -19.66
CA ARG A 96 -10.67 3.29 -19.55
C ARG A 96 -9.37 3.82 -18.99
N ARG A 97 -8.89 4.99 -19.45
CA ARG A 97 -7.71 5.67 -18.88
C ARG A 97 -7.90 5.91 -17.39
N SER A 98 -9.03 6.52 -17.02
CA SER A 98 -9.38 6.82 -15.63
C SER A 98 -9.40 5.55 -14.76
N ASP A 99 -10.06 4.49 -15.23
CA ASP A 99 -10.17 3.21 -14.51
C ASP A 99 -8.80 2.56 -14.29
N ILE A 100 -7.96 2.49 -15.33
CA ILE A 100 -6.62 1.90 -15.24
C ILE A 100 -5.72 2.69 -14.29
N HIS A 101 -5.69 4.01 -14.42
CA HIS A 101 -4.92 4.86 -13.49
C HIS A 101 -5.45 4.74 -12.06
N GLY A 102 -6.77 4.67 -11.87
CA GLY A 102 -7.41 4.47 -10.58
C GLY A 102 -7.04 3.12 -9.95
N LEU A 103 -7.07 2.03 -10.70
CA LEU A 103 -6.72 0.70 -10.23
C LEU A 103 -5.23 0.59 -9.84
N VAL A 104 -4.33 1.13 -10.66
CA VAL A 104 -2.89 1.13 -10.36
C VAL A 104 -2.58 2.00 -9.13
N THR A 105 -3.17 3.19 -9.05
CA THR A 105 -3.02 4.08 -7.88
C THR A 105 -3.55 3.41 -6.61
N ALA A 106 -4.74 2.80 -6.68
CA ALA A 106 -5.34 2.12 -5.54
C ALA A 106 -4.44 1.00 -5.01
N ARG A 107 -3.89 0.18 -5.91
CA ARG A 107 -2.98 -0.92 -5.55
C ARG A 107 -1.65 -0.43 -4.99
N ASP A 108 -0.97 0.45 -5.71
CA ASP A 108 0.44 0.77 -5.43
C ASP A 108 0.59 1.85 -4.35
N GLN A 109 -0.43 2.70 -4.15
CA GLN A 109 -0.37 3.82 -3.21
C GLN A 109 -1.41 3.70 -2.09
N ASP A 110 -2.70 3.52 -2.42
CA ASP A 110 -3.76 3.62 -1.40
C ASP A 110 -3.79 2.43 -0.45
N VAL A 111 -3.69 1.18 -0.96
CA VAL A 111 -3.70 -0.02 -0.12
C VAL A 111 -2.56 0.00 0.91
N PRO A 112 -1.27 0.20 0.54
CA PRO A 112 -0.19 0.33 1.51
C PRO A 112 -0.42 1.47 2.51
N ARG A 113 -0.92 2.62 2.05
CA ARG A 113 -1.20 3.78 2.91
C ARG A 113 -2.29 3.48 3.94
N LEU A 114 -3.36 2.81 3.54
CA LEU A 114 -4.47 2.44 4.44
C LEU A 114 -4.02 1.42 5.48
N LEU A 115 -3.26 0.40 5.07
CA LEU A 115 -2.69 -0.59 6.00
C LEU A 115 -1.76 0.08 7.02
N ALA A 116 -0.89 0.99 6.58
CA ALA A 116 -0.04 1.76 7.50
C ALA A 116 -0.85 2.65 8.46
N HIS A 117 -1.98 3.19 8.01
CA HIS A 117 -2.87 3.97 8.88
C HIS A 117 -3.54 3.11 9.95
N ILE A 118 -3.98 1.90 9.59
CA ILE A 118 -4.52 0.91 10.54
C ILE A 118 -3.47 0.57 11.60
N ASP A 119 -2.21 0.36 11.21
CA ASP A 119 -1.10 0.13 12.16
C ASP A 119 -0.92 1.28 13.14
N GLN A 120 -0.98 2.52 12.65
CA GLN A 120 -0.88 3.70 13.51
C GLN A 120 -2.03 3.78 14.53
N LEU A 121 -3.26 3.42 14.12
CA LEU A 121 -4.41 3.42 15.01
C LEU A 121 -4.28 2.34 16.09
N HIS A 122 -3.86 1.12 15.72
CA HIS A 122 -3.61 0.05 16.69
C HIS A 122 -2.54 0.43 17.71
N GLN A 123 -1.43 1.06 17.27
CA GLN A 123 -0.39 1.55 18.18
C GLN A 123 -0.91 2.64 19.14
N ARG A 124 -1.77 3.53 18.66
CA ARG A 124 -2.37 4.58 19.50
C ARG A 124 -3.34 4.01 20.53
N LEU A 125 -4.16 3.04 20.15
CA LEU A 125 -5.07 2.34 21.06
C LEU A 125 -4.28 1.59 22.13
N ALA A 126 -3.30 0.79 21.74
CA ALA A 126 -2.45 0.05 22.68
C ALA A 126 -1.74 0.99 23.67
N ARG A 127 -1.31 2.18 23.22
CA ARG A 127 -0.72 3.21 24.10
C ARG A 127 -1.74 3.82 25.06
N ALA A 128 -2.97 4.04 24.61
CA ALA A 128 -4.04 4.61 25.44
C ALA A 128 -4.54 3.62 26.51
N GLU A 129 -4.45 2.32 26.23
CA GLU A 129 -4.80 1.25 27.17
C GLU A 129 -3.72 0.97 28.23
N LEU A 130 -2.53 1.58 28.11
CA LEU A 130 -1.50 1.47 29.15
C LEU A 130 -2.04 2.11 30.44
N PRO A 131 -2.00 1.40 31.58
CA PRO A 131 -2.45 1.96 32.85
C PRO A 131 -1.67 3.24 33.14
N CYS A 132 -2.40 4.32 33.40
CA CYS A 132 -1.85 5.60 33.82
C CYS A 132 -0.87 5.32 34.98
N PRO A 133 0.41 5.74 34.91
CA PRO A 133 1.34 5.50 36.00
C PRO A 133 0.70 6.06 37.26
N ALA A 134 0.42 5.16 38.21
CA ALA A 134 -0.31 5.46 39.42
C ALA A 134 0.20 6.80 39.99
N SER A 135 -0.74 7.71 40.17
CA SER A 135 -0.55 9.00 40.82
C SER A 135 0.49 8.86 41.93
N ARG A 136 1.63 9.55 41.76
CA ARG A 136 2.64 9.70 42.83
C ARG A 136 1.88 10.03 44.10
N THR A 137 1.91 9.10 45.05
CA THR A 137 1.55 9.38 46.43
C THR A 137 2.48 10.51 46.89
N TRP A 138 1.93 11.72 46.97
CA TRP A 138 2.61 12.84 47.58
C TRP A 138 2.92 12.44 49.04
N PRO A 139 4.17 12.61 49.52
CA PRO A 139 4.47 12.34 50.91
C PRO A 139 3.61 13.25 51.79
N GLN A 140 2.82 12.66 52.68
CA GLN A 140 2.13 13.40 53.73
C GLN A 140 3.18 14.13 54.56
N ALA A 141 3.15 15.46 54.53
CA ALA A 141 3.91 16.28 55.45
C ALA A 141 3.29 16.11 56.85
N ASN A 142 3.94 15.32 57.71
CA ASN A 142 3.63 15.29 59.14
C ASN A 142 3.85 16.69 59.72
N ARG A 143 2.81 17.24 60.35
CA ARG A 143 2.90 18.35 61.30
C ARG A 143 2.69 17.82 62.71
#